data_AF-A0A954H1J3-F1
#
_entry.id   AF-A0A954H1J3-F1
#
_cell.length_a   1.000
_cell.length_b   1.000
_cell.length_c   1.000
_cell.angle_alpha   90.00
_cell.angle_beta   90.00
_cell.angle_gamma   90.00
#
_symmetry.space_group_name_H-M   'P 1'
#
loop_
_entity.id
_entity.type
_entity.pdbx_description
1 polymer ?
#
loop_
_entity_poly.entity_id
_entity_poly.type
_entity_poly.pdbx_seq_one_letter_code
_entity_poly.pdbx_strand_id
1 'polypeptide(L)'
;MTVRNLAFIVAGVAVLGLLMLLRGCLGTAKPESPYDENIECRSPNGLRDTKTLKRWKYDRVREAVLKVVPEGDAGIAFSELVEKATAEFSKEDQMLIGKMSWYIETTVLEMETAGELTRFPETQTPLPKNVKR
;
A
#
# COMPACT_ATOMS: atom_id res chain seq x y z
N MET A 1 -26.19 -55.38 -39.70
CA MET A 1 -25.65 -54.88 -38.42
C MET A 1 -24.14 -55.10 -38.47
N THR A 2 -23.21 -54.14 -38.41
CA THR A 2 -23.27 -52.75 -37.90
C THR A 2 -21.98 -52.00 -38.34
N VAL A 3 -21.90 -51.49 -39.57
CA VAL A 3 -20.71 -50.70 -40.04
C VAL A 3 -20.86 -49.20 -39.73
N ARG A 4 -22.05 -48.76 -39.28
CA ARG A 4 -22.36 -47.34 -38.98
C ARG A 4 -21.79 -46.83 -37.64
N ASN A 5 -21.27 -47.70 -36.76
CA ASN A 5 -20.85 -47.29 -35.42
C ASN A 5 -19.38 -46.82 -35.32
N LEU A 6 -18.53 -47.12 -36.29
CA LEU A 6 -17.11 -46.78 -36.19
C LEU A 6 -16.83 -45.30 -36.51
N ALA A 7 -17.59 -44.70 -37.43
CA ALA A 7 -17.42 -43.31 -37.83
C ALA A 7 -17.79 -42.31 -36.71
N PHE A 8 -18.76 -42.65 -35.85
CA PHE A 8 -19.15 -41.80 -34.73
C PHE A 8 -18.09 -41.72 -33.62
N ILE A 9 -17.31 -42.79 -33.44
CA ILE A 9 -16.28 -42.85 -32.38
C ILE A 9 -15.07 -41.98 -32.76
N VAL A 10 -14.64 -42.00 -34.02
CA VAL A 10 -13.49 -41.22 -34.48
C VAL A 10 -13.78 -39.72 -34.51
N ALA A 11 -15.01 -39.32 -34.86
CA ALA A 11 -15.41 -37.91 -34.84
C ALA A 11 -15.52 -37.34 -33.40
N GLY A 12 -15.97 -38.15 -32.43
CA GLY A 12 -16.16 -37.70 -31.04
C GLY A 12 -14.86 -37.35 -30.31
N VAL A 13 -13.76 -38.09 -30.57
CA VAL A 13 -12.46 -37.86 -29.90
C VAL A 13 -11.78 -36.59 -30.43
N ALA A 14 -11.93 -36.29 -31.72
CA ALA A 14 -11.34 -35.08 -32.32
C ALA A 14 -11.98 -33.77 -31.80
N VAL A 15 -13.28 -33.77 -31.53
CA VAL A 15 -13.98 -32.61 -30.96
C VAL A 15 -13.59 -32.38 -29.50
N LEU A 16 -13.37 -33.45 -28.72
CA LEU A 16 -12.89 -33.32 -27.33
C LEU A 16 -11.44 -32.83 -27.24
N GLY A 17 -10.55 -33.27 -28.15
CA GLY A 17 -9.16 -32.80 -28.20
C GLY A 17 -9.03 -31.32 -28.55
N LEU A 18 -9.87 -30.82 -29.45
CA LEU A 18 -9.87 -29.40 -29.86
C LEU A 18 -10.45 -28.47 -28.77
N LEU A 19 -11.39 -28.96 -27.94
CA LEU A 19 -11.94 -28.21 -26.82
C LEU A 19 -10.96 -28.06 -25.64
N MET A 20 -10.04 -29.02 -25.46
CA MET A 20 -9.01 -28.97 -24.43
C MET A 20 -7.87 -27.99 -24.76
N LEU A 21 -7.59 -27.74 -26.06
CA LEU A 21 -6.55 -26.79 -26.48
C LEU A 21 -6.99 -25.32 -26.39
N LEU A 22 -8.30 -25.04 -26.43
CA LEU A 22 -8.84 -23.67 -26.28
C LEU A 22 -8.89 -23.19 -24.81
N ARG A 23 -8.64 -24.06 -23.83
CA ARG A 23 -8.64 -23.70 -22.39
C ARG A 23 -7.28 -23.24 -21.86
N GLY A 24 -6.21 -23.28 -22.67
CA GLY A 24 -4.83 -23.06 -22.21
C GLY A 24 -4.32 -21.62 -22.19
N CYS A 25 -5.07 -20.62 -22.68
CA CYS A 25 -4.53 -19.26 -22.89
C CYS A 25 -5.09 -18.17 -21.98
N LEU A 26 -6.07 -18.45 -21.11
CA LEU A 26 -6.47 -17.48 -20.09
C LEU A 26 -5.56 -17.64 -18.87
N GLY A 27 -4.33 -17.15 -19.02
CA GLY A 27 -3.54 -16.75 -17.87
C GLY A 27 -4.41 -15.87 -17.00
N THR A 28 -4.69 -16.33 -15.78
CA THR A 28 -5.42 -15.56 -14.78
C THR A 28 -4.53 -14.39 -14.38
N ALA A 29 -4.59 -13.30 -15.14
CA ALA A 29 -4.17 -12.00 -14.63
C ALA A 29 -5.08 -11.72 -13.44
N LYS A 30 -4.59 -12.03 -12.24
CA LYS A 30 -5.24 -11.66 -10.98
C LYS A 30 -5.48 -10.16 -11.06
N PRO A 31 -6.71 -9.65 -10.92
CA PRO A 31 -6.92 -8.21 -10.90
C PRO A 31 -6.04 -7.66 -9.77
N GLU A 32 -5.10 -6.79 -10.12
CA GLU A 32 -4.22 -6.16 -9.13
C GLU A 32 -5.12 -5.37 -8.18
N SER A 33 -5.25 -5.92 -6.97
CA SER A 33 -6.00 -5.28 -5.91
C SER A 33 -5.26 -3.98 -5.56
N PRO A 34 -5.95 -2.84 -5.35
CA PRO A 34 -5.30 -1.63 -4.86
C PRO A 34 -4.61 -1.83 -3.50
N TYR A 35 -4.92 -2.94 -2.80
CA TYR A 35 -4.23 -3.36 -1.58
C TYR A 35 -2.85 -4.00 -1.81
N ASP A 36 -2.53 -4.39 -3.04
CA ASP A 36 -1.27 -5.05 -3.40
C ASP A 36 -0.21 -4.05 -3.90
N GLU A 37 -0.60 -2.82 -4.25
CA GLU A 37 0.31 -1.78 -4.74
C GLU A 37 1.30 -1.33 -3.65
N ASN A 38 2.56 -1.13 -4.05
CA ASN A 38 3.61 -0.61 -3.21
C ASN A 38 3.91 0.85 -3.57
N ILE A 39 4.27 1.65 -2.57
CA ILE A 39 4.82 3.00 -2.73
C ILE A 39 6.23 3.06 -2.15
N GLU A 40 7.10 3.79 -2.84
CA GLU A 40 8.41 4.16 -2.36
C GLU A 40 8.32 5.45 -1.55
N CYS A 41 8.67 5.38 -0.28
CA CYS A 41 8.70 6.52 0.64
C CYS A 41 10.14 6.97 0.83
N ARG A 42 10.38 8.23 0.47
CA ARG A 42 11.66 8.92 0.49
C ARG A 42 11.90 9.53 1.86
N SER A 43 13.16 9.86 2.11
CA SER A 43 13.59 10.58 3.30
C SER A 43 14.35 11.85 2.88
N PRO A 44 14.14 12.99 3.57
CA PRO A 44 14.84 14.24 3.28
C PRO A 44 16.37 14.12 3.39
N ASN A 45 16.87 13.14 4.16
CA ASN A 45 18.31 12.95 4.42
C ASN A 45 19.05 12.18 3.31
N GLY A 46 18.39 11.83 2.21
CA GLY A 46 19.02 11.25 1.00
C GLY A 46 18.69 9.76 0.76
N LEU A 47 18.80 9.37 -0.52
CA LEU A 47 18.29 8.13 -1.16
C LEU A 47 18.63 6.77 -0.50
N ARG A 48 19.50 6.68 0.52
CA ARG A 48 19.92 5.39 1.09
C ARG A 48 18.87 4.71 1.96
N ASP A 49 17.77 5.38 2.27
CA ASP A 49 16.72 4.88 3.17
C ASP A 49 15.32 4.85 2.58
N THR A 50 15.17 4.87 1.25
CA THR A 50 13.85 4.72 0.62
C THR A 50 13.19 3.42 1.14
N LYS A 51 12.05 3.55 1.82
CA LYS A 51 11.29 2.41 2.36
C LYS A 51 10.13 2.11 1.45
N THR A 52 9.78 0.84 1.32
CA THR A 52 8.61 0.42 0.55
C THR A 52 7.46 0.09 1.48
N LEU A 53 6.30 0.71 1.24
CA LEU A 53 5.07 0.52 2.00
C LEU A 53 3.95 0.05 1.07
N LYS A 54 2.94 -0.64 1.61
CA LYS A 54 1.70 -0.86 0.85
C LYS A 54 0.96 0.46 0.72
N ARG A 55 0.51 0.80 -0.49
CA ARG A 55 -0.18 2.07 -0.78
C ARG A 55 -1.33 2.31 0.19
N TRP A 56 -2.20 1.32 0.38
CA TRP A 56 -3.34 1.47 1.29
C TRP A 56 -2.94 1.80 2.74
N LYS A 57 -1.78 1.31 3.22
CA LYS A 57 -1.29 1.65 4.57
C LYS A 57 -0.79 3.09 4.61
N TYR A 58 -0.02 3.48 3.59
CA TYR A 58 0.45 4.85 3.45
C TYR A 58 -0.71 5.84 3.42
N ASP A 59 -1.70 5.62 2.56
CA ASP A 59 -2.84 6.53 2.38
C ASP A 59 -3.62 6.69 3.69
N ARG A 60 -3.91 5.58 4.38
CA ARG A 60 -4.62 5.61 5.67
C ARG A 60 -3.84 6.33 6.76
N VAL A 61 -2.53 6.11 6.85
CA VAL A 61 -1.68 6.78 7.84
C VAL A 61 -1.54 8.27 7.50
N ARG A 62 -1.39 8.62 6.22
CA ARG A 62 -1.35 10.01 5.75
C ARG A 62 -2.64 10.75 6.10
N GLU A 63 -3.80 10.15 5.85
CA GLU A 63 -5.10 10.70 6.24
C GLU A 63 -5.17 10.96 7.75
N ALA A 64 -4.74 10.01 8.59
CA ALA A 64 -4.73 10.19 10.03
C ALA A 64 -3.77 11.30 10.48
N VAL A 65 -2.57 11.39 9.89
CA VAL A 65 -1.61 12.47 10.15
C VAL A 65 -2.20 13.83 9.81
N LEU A 66 -2.82 13.97 8.64
CA LEU A 66 -3.40 15.24 8.19
C LEU A 66 -4.58 15.71 9.05
N LYS A 67 -5.29 14.81 9.73
CA LYS A 67 -6.37 15.18 10.68
C LYS A 67 -5.85 15.77 11.98
N VAL A 68 -4.66 15.34 12.42
CA VAL A 68 -4.14 15.68 13.75
C VAL A 68 -3.09 16.78 13.70
N VAL A 69 -2.43 16.97 12.55
CA VAL A 69 -1.53 18.11 12.33
C VAL A 69 -2.38 19.37 12.17
N PRO A 70 -2.25 20.36 13.07
CA PRO A 70 -2.99 21.61 12.97
C PRO A 70 -2.60 22.40 11.71
N GLU A 71 -3.56 23.16 11.18
CA GLU A 71 -3.31 24.06 10.06
C GLU A 71 -2.61 25.36 10.54
N GLY A 72 -1.64 25.85 9.77
CA GLY A 72 -0.92 27.10 10.04
C GLY A 72 0.38 26.92 10.83
N ASP A 73 0.77 27.94 11.60
CA ASP A 73 2.06 27.97 12.31
C ASP A 73 2.05 27.28 13.68
N ALA A 74 0.91 26.73 14.11
CA ALA A 74 0.89 25.84 15.26
C ALA A 74 1.56 24.51 14.85
N GLY A 75 2.58 24.09 15.59
CA GLY A 75 3.21 22.79 15.40
C GLY A 75 2.61 21.72 16.30
N ILE A 76 2.87 20.45 15.97
CA ILE A 76 2.64 19.32 16.87
C ILE A 76 3.95 18.60 17.15
N ALA A 77 4.19 18.23 18.41
CA ALA A 77 5.35 17.43 18.77
C ALA A 77 5.23 16.02 18.17
N PHE A 78 6.32 15.43 17.69
CA PHE A 78 6.22 14.12 17.03
C PHE A 78 5.68 13.00 17.94
N SER A 79 6.05 13.01 19.22
CA SER A 79 5.49 12.07 20.20
C SER A 79 3.98 12.18 20.32
N GLU A 80 3.47 13.42 20.34
CA GLU A 80 2.05 13.73 20.40
C GLU A 80 1.35 13.39 19.07
N LEU A 81 2.01 13.62 17.94
CA LEU A 81 1.55 13.21 16.62
C LEU A 81 1.35 11.69 16.56
N VAL A 82 2.34 10.91 17.04
CA VAL A 82 2.24 9.45 17.06
C VAL A 82 1.06 9.00 17.92
N GLU A 83 0.89 9.58 19.10
CA GLU A 83 -0.22 9.26 20.00
C GLU A 83 -1.58 9.57 19.35
N LYS A 84 -1.77 10.82 18.90
CA LYS A 84 -3.03 11.28 18.32
C LYS A 84 -3.37 10.57 17.01
N ALA A 85 -2.41 10.41 16.10
CA ALA A 85 -2.65 9.70 14.84
C ALA A 85 -2.91 8.21 15.08
N THR A 86 -2.30 7.57 16.08
CA THR A 86 -2.60 6.17 16.43
C THR A 86 -4.03 6.04 16.99
N ALA A 87 -4.52 7.03 17.72
CA ALA A 87 -5.86 7.03 18.29
C ALA A 87 -6.98 7.13 17.23
N GLU A 88 -6.68 7.55 16.00
CA GLU A 88 -7.62 7.55 14.87
C GLU A 88 -7.95 6.14 14.35
N PHE A 89 -7.22 5.11 14.78
CA PHE A 89 -7.38 3.73 14.32
C PHE A 89 -8.00 2.83 15.37
N SER A 90 -8.89 1.94 14.93
CA SER A 90 -9.35 0.81 15.73
C SER A 90 -8.19 -0.13 16.10
N LYS A 91 -8.38 -1.01 17.10
CA LYS A 91 -7.34 -1.97 17.47
C LYS A 91 -7.08 -2.98 16.35
N GLU A 92 -8.12 -3.33 15.61
CA GLU A 92 -8.07 -4.20 14.44
C GLU A 92 -7.23 -3.55 13.33
N ASP A 93 -7.47 -2.28 13.03
CA ASP A 93 -6.69 -1.53 12.02
C ASP A 93 -5.23 -1.36 12.45
N GLN A 94 -4.98 -1.07 13.73
CA GLN A 94 -3.62 -1.01 14.28
C GLN A 94 -2.88 -2.34 14.07
N MET A 95 -3.56 -3.47 14.26
CA MET A 95 -2.97 -4.80 14.00
C MET A 95 -2.71 -5.05 12.51
N LEU A 96 -3.61 -4.61 11.63
CA LEU A 96 -3.45 -4.74 10.18
C LEU A 96 -2.29 -3.88 9.63
N ILE A 97 -2.13 -2.67 10.16
CA ILE A 97 -1.04 -1.76 9.79
C ILE A 97 0.28 -2.29 10.37
N GLY A 98 0.32 -2.58 11.67
CA GLY A 98 1.48 -3.08 12.39
C GLY A 98 2.09 -2.02 13.32
N LYS A 99 3.40 -1.81 13.23
CA LYS A 99 4.12 -0.89 14.14
C LYS A 99 3.80 0.57 13.80
N MET A 100 2.74 1.11 14.40
CA MET A 100 2.19 2.45 14.08
C MET A 100 3.24 3.55 14.09
N SER A 101 4.10 3.62 15.10
CA SER A 101 5.16 4.66 15.17
C SER A 101 6.08 4.65 13.95
N TRP A 102 6.45 3.47 13.44
CA TRP A 102 7.31 3.34 12.26
C TRP A 102 6.59 3.71 10.96
N TYR A 103 5.31 3.33 10.82
CA TYR A 103 4.49 3.73 9.68
C TYR A 103 4.26 5.24 9.65
N ILE A 104 3.98 5.84 10.81
CA ILE A 104 3.81 7.30 10.96
C ILE A 104 5.11 8.01 10.61
N GLU A 105 6.25 7.58 11.18
CA GLU A 105 7.56 8.17 10.87
C GLU A 105 7.87 8.13 9.37
N THR A 106 7.74 6.96 8.74
CA THR A 106 8.02 6.79 7.31
C THR A 106 7.09 7.63 6.44
N THR A 107 5.81 7.71 6.81
CA THR A 107 4.81 8.52 6.10
C THR A 107 5.12 10.01 6.24
N VAL A 108 5.47 10.47 7.45
CA VAL A 108 5.84 11.88 7.70
C VAL A 108 7.10 12.26 6.91
N LEU A 109 8.12 11.40 6.84
CA LEU A 109 9.32 11.66 6.04
C LEU A 109 9.02 11.81 4.54
N GLU A 110 8.13 10.96 4.00
CA GLU A 110 7.69 11.09 2.61
C GLU A 110 6.87 12.37 2.41
N MET A 111 5.97 12.71 3.34
CA MET A 111 5.19 13.95 3.29
C MET A 111 6.07 15.20 3.39
N GLU A 112 7.13 15.18 4.19
CA GLU A 112 8.17 16.23 4.23
C GLU A 112 8.87 16.36 2.87
N THR A 113 9.24 15.22 2.27
CA THR A 113 9.87 15.19 0.95
C THR A 113 8.93 15.66 -0.17
N ALA A 114 7.64 15.37 -0.04
CA ALA A 114 6.58 15.80 -0.96
C ALA A 114 6.16 17.27 -0.76
N GLY A 115 6.60 17.93 0.31
CA GLY A 115 6.25 19.31 0.64
C GLY A 115 4.86 19.47 1.26
N GLU A 116 4.26 18.40 1.76
CA GLU A 116 2.97 18.44 2.47
C GLU A 116 3.10 18.80 3.96
N LEU A 117 4.28 18.54 4.52
CA LEU A 117 4.63 18.86 5.90
C LEU A 117 6.01 19.51 5.93
N THR A 118 6.26 20.33 6.95
CA THR A 118 7.55 20.98 7.18
C THR A 118 7.95 20.87 8.65
N ARG A 119 9.25 20.73 8.93
CA ARG A 119 9.79 20.80 10.30
C ARG A 119 10.04 22.23 10.73
N PHE A 120 9.88 22.49 12.02
CA PHE A 120 10.35 23.76 12.57
C PHE A 120 11.89 23.82 12.64
N PRO A 121 12.50 24.92 12.18
CA PRO A 121 13.95 25.06 12.02
C PRO A 121 14.74 24.95 13.33
N GLU A 122 14.13 25.21 14.49
CA GLU A 122 14.80 25.16 15.81
C GLU A 122 15.05 23.73 16.33
N THR A 123 14.65 22.68 15.59
CA THR A 123 14.70 21.29 16.06
C THR A 123 15.46 20.33 15.14
N GLN A 124 16.61 20.75 14.61
CA GLN A 124 17.52 19.90 13.82
C GLN A 124 18.29 18.86 14.68
N THR A 125 17.57 18.08 15.48
CA THR A 125 18.08 16.84 16.11
C THR A 125 17.64 15.64 15.25
N PRO A 126 18.34 14.48 15.23
CA PRO A 126 18.06 13.37 14.30
C PRO A 126 16.70 12.64 14.42
N LEU A 127 15.70 13.19 15.11
CA LEU A 127 14.30 12.74 15.09
C LEU A 127 13.39 13.97 15.12
N PRO A 128 12.24 13.97 14.42
CA PRO A 128 11.35 15.13 14.39
C PRO A 128 10.89 15.43 15.81
N LYS A 129 11.18 16.64 16.30
CA LYS A 129 10.63 17.10 17.58
C LYS A 129 9.31 17.83 17.36
N ASN A 130 9.08 18.45 16.20
CA ASN A 130 7.85 19.17 15.83
C ASN A 130 7.57 19.14 14.31
N VAL A 131 6.29 19.07 13.88
CA VAL A 131 5.82 19.01 12.48
C VAL A 131 4.67 20.02 12.23
N LYS A 132 4.62 20.68 11.06
CA LYS A 132 3.52 21.58 10.59
C LYS A 132 3.10 21.31 9.15
N ARG A 133 1.90 21.75 8.75
CA ARG A 133 1.32 21.62 7.40
C ARG A 133 1.47 22.90 6.58
#